data_AF-A0A8C6YX93-F1
#
_entry.id   AF-A0A8C6YX93-F1
#
_cell.length_a   1.000
_cell.length_b   1.000
_cell.length_c   1.000
_cell.angle_alpha   90.00
_cell.angle_beta   90.00
_cell.angle_gamma   90.00
#
_symmetry.space_group_name_H-M   'P 1'
#
loop_
_entity.id
_entity.type
_entity.pdbx_description
1 polymer ?
#
loop_
_entity_poly.entity_id
_entity_poly.type
_entity_poly.pdbx_seq_one_letter_code
_entity_poly.pdbx_strand_id
1 'polypeptide(L)'
;MVPGRTWLMKEPTLQEWRCLQPILGALLEKSRDPSSTVRQMAVRGLGNLVIGAPEKLRKHKGAILTTLQRSLEDVASVEVVAESLLALAKVVTELKGKAVGSAFREITRVTETFFEAEQASLRSASFNLYGVLAASATSRWRSFFREELKNTWSILILHLRDPDPGASLVRAPGTYCRDISAIAACSAAAKSPCRAPPQK
;
A
#
# COMPACT_ATOMS: atom_id res chain seq x y z
N MET A 1 -14.32 -15.71 -19.50
CA MET A 1 -14.36 -14.23 -19.52
C MET A 1 -15.48 -13.82 -18.55
N VAL A 2 -15.16 -13.35 -17.35
CA VAL A 2 -16.17 -12.95 -16.35
C VAL A 2 -16.36 -11.44 -16.45
N PRO A 3 -17.48 -10.94 -16.99
CA PRO A 3 -17.79 -9.53 -16.97
C PRO A 3 -18.26 -9.16 -15.56
N GLY A 4 -17.71 -8.10 -14.98
CA GLY A 4 -18.36 -7.37 -13.88
C GLY A 4 -17.81 -7.61 -12.47
N ARG A 5 -16.92 -6.70 -12.07
CA ARG A 5 -16.86 -6.21 -10.67
C ARG A 5 -16.86 -4.68 -10.58
N THR A 6 -16.66 -4.00 -11.70
CA THR A 6 -16.60 -2.54 -11.81
C THR A 6 -17.91 -1.89 -12.21
N TRP A 7 -18.87 -2.63 -12.80
CA TRP A 7 -20.15 -2.09 -13.26
C TRP A 7 -21.13 -1.81 -12.13
N LEU A 8 -21.13 -2.65 -11.09
CA LEU A 8 -21.97 -2.44 -9.90
C LEU A 8 -21.68 -1.08 -9.25
N MET A 9 -20.42 -0.66 -9.21
CA MET A 9 -20.01 0.62 -8.61
C MET A 9 -20.42 1.86 -9.44
N LYS A 10 -20.87 1.69 -10.69
CA LYS A 10 -21.24 2.79 -11.59
C LYS A 10 -22.76 2.98 -11.73
N GLU A 11 -23.56 2.24 -10.99
CA GLU A 11 -25.02 2.29 -11.09
C GLU A 11 -25.57 3.59 -10.44
N PRO A 12 -26.44 4.36 -11.14
CA PRO A 12 -26.97 5.64 -10.63
C PRO A 12 -27.76 5.50 -9.31
N THR A 13 -28.33 4.33 -9.04
CA THR A 13 -29.02 3.99 -7.78
C THR A 13 -28.06 3.88 -6.61
N LEU A 14 -26.83 3.43 -6.85
CA LEU A 14 -25.79 3.45 -5.83
C LEU A 14 -25.33 4.88 -5.57
N GLN A 15 -25.26 5.78 -6.57
CA GLN A 15 -24.94 7.21 -6.36
C GLN A 15 -25.81 7.93 -5.31
N GLU A 16 -26.94 7.36 -4.89
CA GLU A 16 -27.68 7.76 -3.67
C GLU A 16 -26.98 7.38 -2.35
N TRP A 17 -25.65 7.19 -2.34
CA TRP A 17 -24.69 7.04 -1.22
C TRP A 17 -24.70 8.20 -0.19
N ARG A 18 -25.84 8.86 0.05
CA ARG A 18 -26.06 9.84 1.13
C ARG A 18 -25.75 9.26 2.53
N CYS A 19 -25.57 7.95 2.67
CA CYS A 19 -25.18 7.26 3.92
C CYS A 19 -23.79 6.58 3.89
N LEU A 20 -22.79 7.13 3.20
CA LEU A 20 -21.40 6.64 3.28
C LEU A 20 -20.79 6.68 4.69
N GLN A 21 -21.24 7.60 5.55
CA GLN A 21 -20.72 7.67 6.93
C GLN A 21 -21.15 6.48 7.78
N PRO A 22 -22.43 6.06 7.80
CA PRO A 22 -22.84 4.81 8.41
C PRO A 22 -22.03 3.59 7.93
N ILE A 23 -21.76 3.50 6.62
CA ILE A 23 -20.98 2.39 6.05
C ILE A 23 -19.52 2.44 6.53
N LEU A 24 -18.89 3.62 6.50
CA LEU A 24 -17.55 3.78 7.04
C LEU A 24 -17.51 3.42 8.54
N GLY A 25 -18.48 3.89 9.32
CA GLY A 25 -18.60 3.55 10.75
C GLY A 25 -18.69 2.04 10.96
N ALA A 26 -19.59 1.37 10.23
CA ALA A 26 -19.74 -0.08 10.30
C ALA A 26 -18.45 -0.83 9.92
N LEU A 27 -17.73 -0.39 8.86
CA LEU A 27 -16.45 -1.01 8.48
C LEU A 27 -15.37 -0.81 9.55
N LEU A 28 -15.30 0.38 10.16
CA LEU A 28 -14.35 0.66 11.24
C LEU A 28 -14.67 -0.18 12.49
N GLU A 29 -15.93 -0.34 12.85
CA GLU A 29 -16.34 -1.20 13.96
C GLU A 29 -16.05 -2.68 13.66
N LYS A 30 -16.44 -3.16 12.48
CA LYS A 30 -16.23 -4.55 12.07
C LYS A 30 -14.78 -4.94 11.84
N SER A 31 -13.87 -3.97 11.72
CA SER A 31 -12.42 -4.23 11.73
C SER A 31 -11.90 -4.80 13.06
N ARG A 32 -12.71 -4.77 14.13
CA ARG A 32 -12.39 -5.29 15.47
C ARG A 32 -13.27 -6.47 15.88
N ASP A 33 -13.98 -7.06 14.93
CA ASP A 33 -14.87 -8.18 15.20
C ASP A 33 -14.08 -9.41 15.69
N PRO A 34 -14.61 -10.24 16.61
CA PRO A 34 -13.95 -11.47 17.03
C PRO A 34 -13.65 -12.42 15.86
N SER A 35 -14.50 -12.43 14.83
CA SER A 35 -14.29 -13.23 13.63
C SER A 35 -13.25 -12.62 12.71
N SER A 36 -12.16 -13.36 12.43
CA SER A 36 -11.13 -12.95 11.47
C SER A 36 -11.70 -12.75 10.07
N THR A 37 -12.67 -13.56 9.65
CA THR A 37 -13.36 -13.39 8.37
C THR A 37 -14.08 -12.05 8.28
N VAL A 38 -14.78 -11.64 9.34
CA VAL A 38 -15.48 -10.34 9.39
C VAL A 38 -14.47 -9.19 9.36
N ARG A 39 -13.37 -9.29 10.13
CA ARG A 39 -12.29 -8.31 10.10
C ARG A 39 -11.68 -8.18 8.70
N GLN A 40 -11.40 -9.30 8.04
CA GLN A 40 -10.84 -9.32 6.69
C GLN A 40 -11.78 -8.62 5.69
N MET A 41 -13.09 -8.91 5.74
CA MET A 41 -14.07 -8.26 4.88
C MET A 41 -14.17 -6.75 5.16
N ALA A 42 -14.11 -6.36 6.42
CA ALA A 42 -14.11 -4.95 6.81
C ALA A 42 -12.87 -4.20 6.27
N VAL A 43 -11.68 -4.77 6.45
CA VAL A 43 -10.40 -4.25 5.92
C VAL A 43 -10.45 -4.13 4.39
N ARG A 44 -10.92 -5.17 3.70
CA ARG A 44 -11.13 -5.16 2.24
C ARG A 44 -12.07 -4.03 1.81
N GLY A 45 -13.17 -3.87 2.55
CA GLY A 45 -14.15 -2.80 2.34
C GLY A 45 -13.52 -1.42 2.45
N LEU A 46 -12.70 -1.18 3.48
CA LEU A 46 -11.96 0.08 3.67
C LEU A 46 -11.04 0.38 2.48
N GLY A 47 -10.30 -0.62 1.98
CA GLY A 47 -9.45 -0.46 0.80
C GLY A 47 -10.23 -0.17 -0.48
N ASN A 48 -11.47 -0.66 -0.60
CA ASN A 48 -12.33 -0.45 -1.77
C ASN A 48 -13.06 0.90 -1.79
N LEU A 49 -13.01 1.68 -0.70
CA LEU A 49 -13.53 3.06 -0.67
C LEU A 49 -12.85 3.97 -1.72
N VAL A 50 -11.65 3.62 -2.19
CA VAL A 50 -10.96 4.29 -3.29
C VAL A 50 -11.81 4.33 -4.56
N ILE A 51 -12.55 3.25 -4.85
CA ILE A 51 -13.37 3.15 -6.06
C ILE A 51 -14.76 3.74 -5.83
N GLY A 52 -15.37 3.45 -4.68
CA GLY A 52 -16.77 3.84 -4.41
C GLY A 52 -16.95 5.25 -3.84
N ALA A 53 -15.96 5.78 -3.13
CA ALA A 53 -16.10 7.01 -2.34
C ALA A 53 -14.77 7.71 -2.01
N PRO A 54 -13.95 8.07 -3.02
CA PRO A 54 -12.61 8.62 -2.80
C PRO A 54 -12.62 9.92 -1.96
N GLU A 55 -13.64 10.76 -2.11
CA GLU A 55 -13.79 11.98 -1.30
C GLU A 55 -14.00 11.71 0.20
N LYS A 56 -14.73 10.64 0.55
CA LYS A 56 -14.94 10.26 1.95
C LYS A 56 -13.69 9.63 2.55
N LEU A 57 -12.94 8.87 1.75
CA LEU A 57 -11.63 8.35 2.13
C LEU A 57 -10.67 9.51 2.45
N ARG A 58 -10.61 10.55 1.61
CA ARG A 58 -9.79 11.75 1.88
C ARG A 58 -10.21 12.44 3.19
N LYS A 59 -11.51 12.58 3.43
CA LYS A 59 -12.05 13.21 4.64
C LYS A 59 -11.70 12.44 5.93
N HIS A 60 -11.72 11.10 5.89
CA HIS A 60 -11.52 10.26 7.08
C HIS A 60 -10.20 9.48 7.06
N LYS A 61 -9.22 9.95 6.27
CA LYS A 61 -7.94 9.27 6.04
C LYS A 61 -7.21 8.84 7.32
N GLY A 62 -7.26 9.64 8.39
CA GLY A 62 -6.62 9.32 9.66
C GLY A 62 -7.20 8.04 10.27
N ALA A 63 -8.52 7.99 10.45
CA ALA A 63 -9.20 6.83 11.02
C ALA A 63 -9.00 5.54 10.18
N ILE A 64 -8.99 5.70 8.86
CA ILE A 64 -8.75 4.58 7.92
C ILE A 64 -7.31 4.07 8.05
N LEU A 65 -6.31 4.96 7.97
CA LEU A 65 -4.90 4.58 8.07
C LEU A 65 -4.58 3.93 9.42
N THR A 66 -5.02 4.52 10.53
CA THR A 66 -4.84 3.96 11.87
C THR A 66 -5.50 2.59 12.00
N THR A 67 -6.64 2.37 11.34
CA THR A 67 -7.32 1.08 11.40
C THR A 67 -6.59 0.02 10.59
N LEU A 68 -6.14 0.35 9.38
CA LEU A 68 -5.37 -0.56 8.56
C LEU A 68 -4.02 -0.92 9.19
N GLN A 69 -3.32 0.06 9.78
CA GLN A 69 -2.07 -0.17 10.51
C GLN A 69 -2.27 -1.13 11.69
N ARG A 70 -3.30 -0.90 12.52
CA ARG A 70 -3.63 -1.83 13.63
C ARG A 70 -3.93 -3.24 13.15
N SER A 71 -4.62 -3.38 12.01
CA SER A 71 -4.91 -4.70 11.45
C SER A 71 -3.66 -5.42 10.90
N LEU A 72 -2.51 -4.75 10.75
CA LEU A 72 -1.23 -5.42 10.49
C LEU A 72 -0.65 -6.09 11.73
N GLU A 73 -1.10 -5.70 12.92
CA GLU A 73 -0.71 -6.29 14.21
C GLU A 73 -1.61 -7.50 14.58
N ASP A 74 -2.48 -7.95 13.66
CA ASP A 74 -3.36 -9.09 13.89
C ASP A 74 -2.58 -10.41 13.90
N VAL A 75 -2.13 -10.80 15.09
CA VAL A 75 -1.39 -12.05 15.33
C VAL A 75 -2.23 -13.31 15.10
N ALA A 76 -3.56 -13.19 15.01
CA ALA A 76 -4.47 -14.32 14.92
C ALA A 76 -4.82 -14.71 13.49
N SER A 77 -4.59 -13.83 12.49
CA SER A 77 -4.94 -14.12 11.10
C SER A 77 -4.02 -13.44 10.10
N VAL A 78 -3.24 -14.28 9.40
CA VAL A 78 -2.42 -13.90 8.25
C VAL A 78 -3.26 -13.25 7.14
N GLU A 79 -4.49 -13.72 6.94
CA GLU A 79 -5.40 -13.23 5.91
C GLU A 79 -5.81 -11.78 6.15
N VAL A 80 -6.01 -11.39 7.42
CA VAL A 80 -6.30 -10.00 7.80
C VAL A 80 -5.09 -9.12 7.53
N VAL A 81 -3.89 -9.56 7.95
CA VAL A 81 -2.64 -8.82 7.73
C VAL A 81 -2.36 -8.63 6.23
N ALA A 82 -2.48 -9.69 5.43
CA ALA A 82 -2.29 -9.63 3.98
C ALA A 82 -3.29 -8.67 3.31
N GLU A 83 -4.57 -8.74 3.70
CA GLU A 83 -5.59 -7.83 3.18
C GLU A 83 -5.32 -6.38 3.58
N SER A 84 -4.80 -6.13 4.79
CA SER A 84 -4.42 -4.81 5.25
C SER A 84 -3.28 -4.19 4.44
N LEU A 85 -2.26 -4.98 4.09
CA LEU A 85 -1.18 -4.54 3.20
C LEU A 85 -1.73 -4.12 1.83
N LEU A 86 -2.64 -4.92 1.25
CA LEU A 86 -3.30 -4.61 -0.02
C LEU A 86 -4.22 -3.39 0.07
N ALA A 87 -4.96 -3.25 1.16
CA ALA A 87 -5.83 -2.10 1.40
C ALA A 87 -5.01 -0.81 1.55
N LEU A 88 -3.89 -0.86 2.28
CA LEU A 88 -2.95 0.25 2.38
C LEU A 88 -2.39 0.64 1.01
N ALA A 89 -2.06 -0.32 0.15
CA ALA A 89 -1.55 -0.02 -1.20
C ALA A 89 -2.57 0.79 -2.01
N LYS A 90 -3.86 0.40 -1.95
CA LYS A 90 -4.95 1.17 -2.58
C LYS A 90 -5.09 2.57 -1.99
N VAL A 91 -5.14 2.68 -0.67
CA VAL A 91 -5.34 3.96 0.05
C VAL A 91 -4.18 4.93 -0.19
N VAL A 92 -2.94 4.46 -0.12
CA VAL A 92 -1.73 5.28 -0.36
C VAL A 92 -1.72 5.81 -1.79
N THR A 93 -2.08 4.98 -2.76
CA THR A 93 -2.20 5.37 -4.17
C THR A 93 -3.20 6.52 -4.34
N GLU A 94 -4.39 6.40 -3.71
CA GLU A 94 -5.44 7.42 -3.81
C GLU A 94 -5.10 8.74 -3.11
N LEU A 95 -4.37 8.66 -2.00
CA LEU A 95 -3.91 9.81 -1.22
C LEU A 95 -2.70 10.54 -1.83
N LYS A 96 -2.10 10.00 -2.92
CA LYS A 96 -0.99 10.57 -3.68
C LYS A 96 0.21 11.01 -2.80
N GLY A 97 0.53 10.24 -1.77
CA GLY A 97 1.68 10.44 -0.87
C GLY A 97 1.61 11.66 0.07
N LYS A 98 1.23 12.85 -0.43
CA LYS A 98 1.12 14.09 0.36
C LYS A 98 0.12 13.96 1.51
N ALA A 99 -1.01 13.30 1.27
CA ALA A 99 -2.05 13.18 2.27
C ALA A 99 -1.80 12.07 3.31
N VAL A 100 -0.85 11.15 3.06
CA VAL A 100 -0.44 10.08 3.99
C VAL A 100 0.33 10.66 5.19
N GLY A 101 1.07 11.77 4.99
CA GLY A 101 1.71 12.48 6.10
C GLY A 101 2.78 11.65 6.81
N SER A 102 2.89 11.79 8.13
CA SER A 102 3.88 11.11 8.97
C SER A 102 3.73 9.58 8.99
N ALA A 103 2.51 9.07 8.77
CA ALA A 103 2.24 7.62 8.70
C ALA A 103 3.06 6.93 7.59
N PHE A 104 3.55 7.68 6.59
CA PHE A 104 4.37 7.14 5.51
C PHE A 104 5.60 6.37 6.04
N ARG A 105 6.32 6.90 7.03
CA ARG A 105 7.52 6.23 7.58
C ARG A 105 7.16 4.94 8.31
N GLU A 106 6.12 5.00 9.14
CA GLU A 106 5.67 3.87 9.93
C GLU A 106 5.15 2.74 9.03
N ILE A 107 4.33 3.07 8.03
CA ILE A 107 3.84 2.10 7.05
C ILE A 107 5.02 1.50 6.27
N THR A 108 6.02 2.30 5.88
CA THR A 108 7.20 1.78 5.18
C THR A 108 7.93 0.73 6.03
N ARG A 109 8.27 1.09 7.28
CA ARG A 109 9.00 0.19 8.19
C ARG A 109 8.24 -1.09 8.50
N VAL A 110 6.94 -0.99 8.79
CA VAL A 110 6.14 -2.17 9.08
C VAL A 110 5.96 -3.04 7.83
N THR A 111 5.98 -2.47 6.62
CA THR A 111 5.92 -3.25 5.39
C THR A 111 7.17 -4.12 5.22
N GLU A 112 8.35 -3.58 5.57
CA GLU A 112 9.62 -4.27 5.45
C GLU A 112 9.72 -5.50 6.36
N THR A 113 9.02 -5.53 7.50
CA THR A 113 9.01 -6.70 8.39
C THR A 113 8.35 -7.93 7.77
N PHE A 114 7.61 -7.78 6.68
CA PHE A 114 6.93 -8.86 5.97
C PHE A 114 7.67 -9.36 4.74
N PHE A 115 8.85 -8.83 4.42
CA PHE A 115 9.61 -9.26 3.23
C PHE A 115 10.06 -10.71 3.32
N GLU A 116 10.45 -11.16 4.51
CA GLU A 116 10.92 -12.52 4.77
C GLU A 116 9.85 -13.38 5.47
N ALA A 117 8.59 -12.96 5.42
CA ALA A 117 7.49 -13.74 6.00
C ALA A 117 7.41 -15.13 5.34
N GLU A 118 7.13 -16.17 6.12
CA GLU A 118 6.99 -17.54 5.61
C GLU A 118 5.84 -17.65 4.59
N GLN A 119 4.75 -16.92 4.84
CA GLN A 119 3.57 -16.94 3.98
C GLN A 119 3.78 -16.05 2.75
N ALA A 120 3.69 -16.65 1.58
CA ALA A 120 3.90 -15.94 0.31
C ALA A 120 2.88 -14.82 0.05
N SER A 121 1.66 -14.94 0.59
CA SER A 121 0.65 -13.89 0.53
C SER A 121 1.10 -12.61 1.23
N LEU A 122 1.80 -12.72 2.38
CA LEU A 122 2.37 -11.57 3.09
C LEU A 122 3.54 -10.96 2.33
N ARG A 123 4.46 -11.79 1.81
CA ARG A 123 5.58 -11.33 0.99
C ARG A 123 5.09 -10.57 -0.25
N SER A 124 4.14 -11.15 -0.99
CA SER A 124 3.58 -10.53 -2.19
C SER A 124 2.88 -9.20 -1.87
N ALA A 125 2.03 -9.19 -0.84
CA ALA A 125 1.30 -7.99 -0.46
C ALA A 125 2.22 -6.88 0.06
N SER A 126 3.30 -7.23 0.77
CA SER A 126 4.27 -6.27 1.28
C SER A 126 5.11 -5.67 0.15
N PHE A 127 5.60 -6.47 -0.81
CA PHE A 127 6.31 -5.94 -1.98
C PHE A 127 5.42 -5.03 -2.84
N ASN A 128 4.14 -5.34 -2.99
CA ASN A 128 3.17 -4.49 -3.67
C ASN A 128 3.05 -3.13 -2.97
N LEU A 129 2.78 -3.13 -1.65
CA LEU A 129 2.69 -1.90 -0.87
C LEU A 129 4.00 -1.10 -0.91
N TYR A 130 5.14 -1.76 -0.80
CA TYR A 130 6.45 -1.12 -0.86
C TYR A 130 6.71 -0.43 -2.19
N GLY A 131 6.35 -1.07 -3.31
CA GLY A 131 6.40 -0.45 -4.64
C GLY A 131 5.51 0.79 -4.74
N VAL A 132 4.29 0.72 -4.20
CA VAL A 132 3.38 1.87 -4.13
C VAL A 132 3.95 3.01 -3.28
N LEU A 133 4.57 2.70 -2.14
CA LEU A 133 5.22 3.69 -1.28
C LEU A 133 6.40 4.35 -2.01
N ALA A 134 7.22 3.57 -2.71
CA ALA A 134 8.34 4.06 -3.53
C ALA A 134 7.85 5.05 -4.59
N ALA A 135 6.80 4.69 -5.32
CA ALA A 135 6.20 5.55 -6.35
C ALA A 135 5.52 6.80 -5.77
N SER A 136 4.99 6.70 -4.55
CA SER A 136 4.28 7.78 -3.85
C SER A 136 5.21 8.69 -3.03
N ALA A 137 6.52 8.40 -2.99
CA ALA A 137 7.49 9.16 -2.20
C ALA A 137 7.65 10.59 -2.72
N THR A 138 6.99 11.52 -2.04
CA THR A 138 7.14 12.97 -2.29
C THR A 138 8.56 13.45 -1.98
N SER A 139 8.93 14.67 -2.38
CA SER A 139 10.25 15.26 -2.07
C SER A 139 10.63 15.16 -0.59
N ARG A 140 9.66 15.34 0.32
CA ARG A 140 9.82 15.21 1.77
C ARG A 140 10.29 13.81 2.21
N TRP A 141 9.83 12.77 1.54
CA TRP A 141 10.07 11.37 1.94
C TRP A 141 11.15 10.68 1.12
N ARG A 142 11.66 11.33 0.06
CA ARG A 142 12.59 10.72 -0.89
C ARG A 142 13.94 10.36 -0.28
N SER A 143 14.48 11.17 0.64
CA SER A 143 15.74 10.86 1.33
C SER A 143 15.58 9.64 2.23
N PHE A 144 14.53 9.65 3.07
CA PHE A 144 14.17 8.53 3.92
C PHE A 144 13.97 7.24 3.13
N PHE A 145 13.13 7.25 2.10
CA PHE A 145 12.84 6.04 1.33
C PHE A 145 14.07 5.53 0.57
N ARG A 146 14.99 6.42 0.17
CA ARG A 146 16.28 6.04 -0.41
C ARG A 146 17.17 5.30 0.59
N GLU A 147 17.17 5.70 1.86
CA GLU A 147 17.92 5.01 2.92
C GLU A 147 17.31 3.64 3.20
N GLU A 148 15.99 3.57 3.34
CA GLU A 148 15.27 2.30 3.52
C GLU A 148 15.55 1.33 2.36
N LEU A 149 15.50 1.79 1.10
CA LEU A 149 15.85 0.99 -0.07
C LEU A 149 17.29 0.45 -0.02
N LYS A 150 18.25 1.23 0.48
CA LYS A 150 19.64 0.76 0.63
C LYS A 150 19.78 -0.29 1.72
N ASN A 151 18.90 -0.29 2.71
CA ASN A 151 18.91 -1.28 3.78
C ASN A 151 18.25 -2.58 3.34
N THR A 152 17.24 -2.50 2.46
CA THR A 152 16.44 -3.64 2.04
C THR A 152 16.81 -4.21 0.66
N TRP A 153 17.71 -3.57 -0.10
CA TRP A 153 18.00 -3.96 -1.48
C TRP A 153 18.45 -5.43 -1.64
N SER A 154 19.19 -5.97 -0.67
CA SER A 154 19.65 -7.37 -0.70
C SER A 154 18.46 -8.33 -0.64
N ILE A 155 17.53 -8.10 0.29
CA ILE A 155 16.30 -8.87 0.45
C ILE A 155 15.43 -8.72 -0.81
N LEU A 156 15.26 -7.50 -1.33
CA LEU A 156 14.50 -7.25 -2.55
C LEU A 156 15.05 -8.06 -3.74
N ILE A 157 16.38 -8.15 -3.89
CA ILE A 157 17.01 -8.94 -4.95
C ILE A 157 16.78 -10.44 -4.78
N LEU A 158 16.86 -10.96 -3.56
CA LEU A 158 16.61 -12.38 -3.28
C LEU A 158 15.20 -12.79 -3.70
N HIS A 159 14.21 -11.92 -3.50
CA HIS A 159 12.82 -12.19 -3.86
C HIS A 159 12.46 -11.86 -5.33
N LEU A 160 13.39 -11.35 -6.14
CA LEU A 160 13.17 -11.21 -7.61
C LEU A 160 12.96 -12.55 -8.32
N ARG A 161 13.32 -13.67 -7.66
CA ARG A 161 13.08 -15.04 -8.13
C ARG A 161 12.39 -15.87 -7.05
N ASP A 162 11.42 -15.30 -6.34
CA ASP A 162 10.63 -16.06 -5.37
C ASP A 162 10.00 -17.28 -6.08
N PRO A 163 10.19 -18.52 -5.59
CA PRO A 163 9.66 -19.73 -6.22
C PRO A 163 8.14 -19.80 -6.19
N ASP A 164 7.48 -19.01 -5.33
CA ASP A 164 6.03 -18.89 -5.32
C ASP A 164 5.56 -17.91 -6.42
N PRO A 165 4.76 -18.34 -7.42
CA PRO A 165 4.30 -17.49 -8.51
C PRO A 165 3.42 -16.30 -8.08
N GLY A 166 2.92 -16.27 -6.84
CA GLY A 166 2.22 -15.12 -6.26
C GLY A 166 3.16 -14.05 -5.68
N ALA A 167 4.34 -14.45 -5.20
CA ALA A 167 5.38 -13.56 -4.67
C ALA A 167 6.46 -13.23 -5.74
N SER A 168 6.66 -14.12 -6.70
CA SER A 168 7.33 -13.87 -7.97
C SER A 168 6.48 -12.87 -8.73
N LEU A 169 6.87 -11.60 -8.64
CA LEU A 169 6.58 -10.57 -9.61
C LEU A 169 6.12 -11.14 -10.95
N VAL A 170 4.82 -11.08 -11.25
CA VAL A 170 4.20 -10.83 -12.57
C VAL A 170 2.70 -11.16 -12.46
N ARG A 171 1.90 -10.22 -11.95
CA ARG A 171 0.57 -9.93 -12.51
C ARG A 171 0.03 -8.55 -12.13
N ALA A 172 0.88 -7.52 -12.20
CA ALA A 172 0.44 -6.13 -12.18
C ALA A 172 0.64 -5.50 -13.57
N PRO A 173 -0.30 -4.69 -14.07
CA PRO A 173 -0.29 -4.15 -15.42
C PRO A 173 0.87 -3.16 -15.62
N GLY A 174 1.97 -3.58 -16.23
CA GLY A 174 2.96 -2.74 -16.94
C GLY A 174 3.74 -1.67 -16.15
N THR A 175 3.43 -1.41 -14.88
CA THR A 175 4.03 -0.31 -14.10
C THR A 175 5.25 -0.73 -13.29
N TYR A 176 5.27 -1.95 -12.72
CA TYR A 176 6.37 -2.39 -11.84
C TYR A 176 7.73 -2.47 -12.56
N CYS A 177 7.79 -2.91 -13.82
CA CYS A 177 9.03 -2.88 -14.61
C CYS A 177 9.50 -1.46 -14.92
N ARG A 178 8.58 -0.48 -15.04
CA ARG A 178 8.97 0.94 -15.18
C ARG A 178 9.47 1.49 -13.85
N ASP A 179 8.96 0.99 -12.73
CA ASP A 179 9.30 1.46 -11.40
C ASP A 179 10.60 0.86 -10.85
N ILE A 180 11.00 -0.37 -11.18
CA ILE A 180 12.38 -0.83 -10.92
C ILE A 180 13.39 0.05 -11.66
N SER A 181 13.11 0.43 -12.92
CA SER A 181 13.93 1.42 -13.62
C SER A 181 13.86 2.80 -12.99
N ALA A 182 12.76 3.19 -12.34
CA ALA A 182 12.66 4.43 -11.56
C ALA A 182 13.40 4.36 -10.20
N ILE A 183 13.43 3.20 -9.56
CA ILE A 183 14.19 2.88 -8.34
C ILE A 183 15.70 2.86 -8.67
N ALA A 184 16.08 2.25 -9.80
CA ALA A 184 17.43 2.32 -10.36
C ALA A 184 17.83 3.74 -10.78
N ALA A 185 16.91 4.51 -11.38
CA ALA A 185 17.13 5.93 -11.71
C ALA A 185 17.28 6.81 -10.47
N CYS A 186 16.53 6.52 -9.40
CA CYS A 186 16.73 7.15 -8.10
C CYS A 186 18.14 6.87 -7.59
N SER A 187 18.64 5.64 -7.69
CA SER A 187 20.01 5.26 -7.33
C SER A 187 21.08 5.96 -8.20
N ALA A 188 20.86 6.05 -9.52
CA ALA A 188 21.78 6.70 -10.46
C ALA A 188 21.90 8.23 -10.23
N ALA A 189 20.81 8.91 -9.88
CA ALA A 189 20.82 10.33 -9.55
C ALA A 189 21.57 10.66 -8.24
N ALA A 190 21.92 9.66 -7.42
CA ALA A 190 22.75 9.84 -6.22
C ALA A 190 24.26 9.70 -6.49
N LYS A 191 24.67 9.44 -7.75
CA LYS A 191 26.09 9.33 -8.15
C LYS A 191 26.61 10.56 -8.91
N SER A 192 25.87 11.67 -9.01
CA SER A 192 26.43 12.92 -9.54
C SER A 192 27.20 13.66 -8.44
N PRO A 193 28.53 13.85 -8.56
CA PRO A 193 29.27 14.63 -7.58
C PRO A 193 28.82 16.09 -7.66
N CYS A 194 28.49 16.69 -6.52
CA CYS A 194 28.32 18.14 -6.40
C CYS A 194 29.57 18.81 -6.95
N ARG A 195 29.44 19.50 -8.08
CA ARG A 195 30.51 20.34 -8.64
C ARG A 195 30.72 21.51 -7.68
N ALA A 196 31.86 21.55 -6.99
CA ALA A 196 32.21 22.66 -6.11
C ALA A 196 32.24 23.97 -6.92
N PRO A 197 31.75 25.10 -6.36
CA PRO A 197 31.82 26.38 -7.05
C PRO A 197 33.28 26.85 -7.18
N PRO A 198 33.62 27.58 -8.27
CA PRO A 198 34.98 28.04 -8.50
C PRO A 198 35.38 29.08 -7.44
N GLN A 199 36.52 28.83 -6.79
CA GLN A 199 37.16 29.81 -5.92
C GLN A 199 37.69 30.96 -6.80
N LYS A 200 37.26 32.18 -6.49
CA LYS A 200 37.91 33.43 -6.92
C LYS A 200 38.61 34.03 -5.73
#